data_AF-A0A453T927-F1
#
_entry.id   AF-A0A453T927-F1
#
_cell.length_a   1.000
_cell.length_b   1.000
_cell.length_c   1.000
_cell.angle_alpha   90.00
_cell.angle_beta   90.00
_cell.angle_gamma   90.00
#
_symmetry.space_group_name_H-M   'P 1'
#
loop_
_entity.id
_entity.type
_entity.pdbx_description
1 polymer ?
#
loop_
_entity_poly.entity_id
_entity_poly.type
_entity_poly.pdbx_seq_one_letter_code
_entity_poly.pdbx_strand_id
1 'polypeptide(L)'
;MSCTHWLCCRVCSSVTGSLIDVSQQQLDEDCAADKLTKLQTGQSAENYSKLLMDKGFDILHKLAADKENCRAMSNSQGLLSKVVAPLSSNLVHPIDHDATSTSIVAKSLQVLSLLMASPAETGAQLCSQISNDKEAIQGMERILSCRGCSEDVRILTNKVLTQLGMGIDEESLRVNKVLLGDILRRG
;
A
#
# COMPACT_ATOMS: atom_id res chain seq x y z
N MET A 1 38.13 -29.57 28.85
CA MET A 1 39.60 -29.70 28.93
C MET A 1 40.17 -28.87 27.77
N SER A 2 40.43 -27.59 28.04
CA SER A 2 41.78 -26.98 28.20
C SER A 2 42.43 -26.68 26.84
N CYS A 3 42.38 -25.45 26.31
CA CYS A 3 43.10 -24.21 26.70
C CYS A 3 44.40 -24.02 25.89
N THR A 4 44.83 -22.76 25.79
CA THR A 4 46.10 -22.22 25.25
C THR A 4 46.05 -21.91 23.73
N HIS A 5 46.51 -20.78 23.21
CA HIS A 5 47.20 -19.61 23.74
C HIS A 5 47.29 -18.61 22.57
N TRP A 6 46.91 -17.35 22.74
CA TRP A 6 47.65 -16.26 22.09
C TRP A 6 47.85 -15.19 23.16
N LEU A 7 49.09 -15.19 23.66
CA LEU A 7 49.62 -14.22 24.59
C LEU A 7 50.09 -13.01 23.78
N CYS A 8 49.84 -11.81 24.26
CA CYS A 8 50.82 -10.74 24.18
C CYS A 8 50.93 -10.05 25.54
N CYS A 9 52.12 -10.14 26.14
CA CYS A 9 52.56 -9.60 27.43
C CYS A 9 52.31 -8.08 27.57
N ARG A 10 51.89 -7.54 28.72
CA ARG A 10 52.60 -7.34 30.03
C ARG A 10 53.71 -6.27 29.88
N VAL A 11 53.80 -5.18 30.67
CA VAL A 11 54.24 -5.10 32.09
C VAL A 11 54.20 -3.62 32.58
N CYS A 12 53.92 -3.42 33.89
CA CYS A 12 54.26 -2.27 34.80
C CYS A 12 53.65 -0.88 34.52
N SER A 13 53.18 -0.08 35.49
CA SER A 13 53.52 0.07 36.91
C SER A 13 52.36 0.69 37.71
N SER A 14 52.39 0.46 39.02
CA SER A 14 51.75 1.22 40.11
C SER A 14 51.30 2.65 39.75
N VAL A 15 50.03 2.96 40.00
CA VAL A 15 49.56 3.95 41.00
C VAL A 15 48.02 3.86 41.04
N THR A 16 47.50 3.82 42.27
CA THR A 16 46.08 3.83 42.61
C THR A 16 45.29 4.94 41.92
N GLY A 17 44.28 4.58 41.12
CA GLY A 17 43.32 5.54 40.57
C GLY A 17 42.26 4.88 39.69
N SER A 18 41.03 4.79 40.22
CA SER A 18 39.76 4.66 39.48
C SER A 18 39.52 3.38 38.67
N LEU A 19 38.84 2.41 39.27
CA LEU A 19 38.38 1.17 38.64
C LEU A 19 36.85 1.17 38.41
N ILE A 20 36.25 2.25 37.89
CA ILE A 20 34.81 2.26 37.52
C ILE A 20 34.50 3.14 36.28
N ASP A 21 35.39 3.24 35.29
CA ASP A 21 35.05 4.01 34.06
C ASP A 21 35.32 3.29 32.74
N VAL A 22 35.99 2.13 32.76
CA VAL A 22 36.30 1.39 31.51
C VAL A 22 35.22 0.36 31.15
N SER A 23 34.34 -0.04 32.08
CA SER A 23 33.32 -1.05 31.80
C SER A 23 32.03 -0.52 31.17
N GLN A 24 31.80 0.80 31.14
CA GLN A 24 30.54 1.35 30.64
C GLN A 24 30.54 1.59 29.13
N GLN A 25 31.71 1.75 28.49
CA GLN A 25 31.77 1.95 27.03
C GLN A 25 31.65 0.64 26.23
N GLN A 26 31.94 -0.52 26.81
CA GLN A 26 31.88 -1.81 26.10
C GLN A 26 30.54 -2.55 26.20
N LEU A 27 29.59 -2.08 27.01
CA LEU A 27 28.24 -2.65 27.07
C LEU A 27 27.23 -1.94 26.14
N ASP A 28 27.54 -0.72 25.69
CA ASP A 28 26.66 0.08 24.84
C ASP A 28 26.84 -0.22 23.32
N GLU A 29 28.01 -0.69 22.90
CA GLU A 29 28.28 -1.04 21.49
C GLU A 29 27.60 -2.36 21.05
N ASP A 30 27.51 -3.36 21.93
CA ASP A 30 26.85 -4.64 21.64
C ASP A 30 25.33 -4.48 21.47
N CYS A 31 24.70 -3.56 22.20
CA CYS A 31 23.27 -3.22 22.06
C CYS A 31 22.99 -2.41 20.79
N ALA A 32 23.92 -1.53 20.38
CA ALA A 32 23.81 -0.75 19.17
C ALA A 32 23.95 -1.62 17.91
N ALA A 33 24.85 -2.61 17.92
CA ALA A 33 25.05 -3.54 16.80
C ALA A 33 23.83 -4.45 16.55
N ASP A 34 23.20 -4.99 17.61
CA ASP A 34 21.95 -5.77 17.52
C ASP A 34 20.76 -4.91 17.01
N LYS A 35 20.70 -3.64 17.42
CA LYS A 35 19.69 -2.68 16.90
C LYS A 35 19.92 -2.35 15.43
N LEU A 36 21.17 -2.12 15.01
CA LEU A 36 21.51 -1.80 13.63
C LEU A 36 21.17 -2.98 12.69
N THR A 37 21.53 -4.20 13.09
CA THR A 37 21.24 -5.42 12.33
C THR A 37 19.74 -5.73 12.28
N LYS A 38 18.97 -5.51 13.35
CA LYS A 38 17.49 -5.61 13.33
C LYS A 38 16.82 -4.57 12.43
N LEU A 39 17.31 -3.34 12.44
CA LEU A 39 16.82 -2.28 11.54
C LEU A 39 17.14 -2.58 10.08
N GLN A 40 18.36 -3.05 9.79
CA GLN A 40 18.79 -3.43 8.44
C GLN A 40 18.02 -4.65 7.90
N THR A 41 17.81 -5.68 8.73
CA THR A 41 17.01 -6.85 8.35
C THR A 41 15.53 -6.50 8.17
N GLY A 42 14.98 -5.64 9.03
CA GLY A 42 13.62 -5.10 8.90
C GLY A 42 13.41 -4.28 7.62
N GLN A 43 14.32 -3.35 7.32
CA GLN A 43 14.29 -2.55 6.08
C GLN A 43 14.45 -3.43 4.83
N SER A 44 15.33 -4.44 4.88
CA SER A 44 15.51 -5.38 3.77
C SER A 44 14.23 -6.19 3.51
N ALA A 45 13.54 -6.62 4.56
CA ALA A 45 12.28 -7.36 4.44
C ALA A 45 11.14 -6.46 3.92
N GLU A 46 11.04 -5.21 4.40
CA GLU A 46 10.05 -4.24 3.94
C GLU A 46 10.25 -3.89 2.45
N ASN A 47 11.50 -3.64 2.05
CA ASN A 47 11.84 -3.35 0.65
C ASN A 47 11.49 -4.54 -0.26
N TYR A 48 11.78 -5.77 0.18
CA TYR A 48 11.40 -6.97 -0.57
C TYR A 48 9.87 -7.15 -0.67
N SER A 49 9.15 -6.89 0.42
CA SER A 49 7.68 -6.90 0.46
C SER A 49 7.08 -5.89 -0.54
N LYS A 50 7.56 -4.64 -0.53
CA LYS A 50 7.11 -3.61 -1.47
C LYS A 50 7.42 -3.99 -2.92
N LEU A 51 8.58 -4.58 -3.19
CA LEU A 51 8.91 -5.09 -4.51
C LEU A 51 7.93 -6.17 -4.98
N LEU A 52 7.58 -7.13 -4.11
CA LEU A 52 6.60 -8.17 -4.43
C LEU A 52 5.22 -7.58 -4.67
N MET A 53 4.81 -6.59 -3.87
CA MET A 53 3.53 -5.89 -4.05
C MET A 53 3.52 -5.16 -5.40
N ASP A 54 4.58 -4.42 -5.73
CA ASP A 54 4.73 -3.69 -6.99
C ASP A 54 4.61 -4.61 -8.22
N LYS A 55 5.24 -5.80 -8.15
CA LYS A 55 5.17 -6.82 -9.21
C LYS A 55 3.82 -7.54 -9.24
N GLY A 56 3.21 -7.77 -8.08
CA GLY A 56 1.86 -8.30 -7.98
C GLY A 56 0.85 -7.39 -8.69
N PHE A 57 0.93 -6.09 -8.45
CA PHE A 57 0.09 -5.11 -9.13
C PHE A 57 0.38 -5.00 -10.63
N ASP A 58 1.63 -5.14 -11.07
CA ASP A 58 1.96 -5.24 -12.51
C ASP A 58 1.21 -6.40 -13.18
N ILE A 59 1.17 -7.57 -12.52
CA ILE A 59 0.48 -8.75 -13.03
C ILE A 59 -1.03 -8.53 -13.03
N LEU A 60 -1.59 -8.03 -11.93
CA LEU A 60 -3.03 -7.75 -11.82
C LEU A 60 -3.49 -6.74 -12.88
N HIS A 61 -2.72 -5.68 -13.12
CA HIS A 61 -3.03 -4.69 -14.14
C HIS A 61 -3.06 -5.31 -15.54
N LYS A 62 -2.05 -6.13 -15.88
CA LYS A 62 -1.99 -6.83 -17.17
C LYS A 62 -3.14 -7.83 -17.35
N LEU A 63 -3.51 -8.55 -16.29
CA LEU A 63 -4.64 -9.48 -16.33
C LEU A 63 -5.98 -8.74 -16.49
N ALA A 64 -6.19 -7.66 -15.74
CA ALA A 64 -7.42 -6.87 -15.79
C ALA A 64 -7.65 -6.13 -17.12
N ALA A 65 -6.62 -6.01 -17.98
CA ALA A 65 -6.77 -5.47 -19.31
C ALA A 65 -7.58 -6.39 -20.26
N ASP A 66 -7.61 -7.70 -19.98
CA ASP A 66 -8.51 -8.64 -20.65
C ASP A 66 -9.88 -8.65 -19.96
N LYS A 67 -10.96 -8.61 -20.76
CA LYS A 67 -12.33 -8.47 -20.25
C LYS A 67 -12.79 -9.66 -19.40
N GLU A 68 -12.44 -10.88 -19.80
CA GLU A 68 -12.87 -12.08 -19.09
C GLU A 68 -12.09 -12.26 -17.78
N ASN A 69 -10.79 -11.97 -17.81
CA ASN A 69 -9.97 -11.90 -16.62
C ASN A 69 -10.44 -10.80 -15.66
N CYS A 70 -10.74 -9.61 -16.17
CA CYS A 70 -11.28 -8.51 -15.37
C CYS A 70 -12.58 -8.94 -14.67
N ARG A 71 -13.50 -9.59 -15.40
CA ARG A 71 -14.73 -10.14 -14.81
C ARG A 71 -14.46 -11.18 -13.73
N ALA A 72 -13.52 -12.09 -13.96
CA ALA A 72 -13.15 -13.10 -12.96
C ALA A 72 -12.52 -12.47 -11.71
N MET A 73 -11.65 -11.48 -11.90
CA MET A 73 -11.00 -10.73 -10.82
C MET A 73 -12.00 -9.93 -10.00
N SER A 74 -12.92 -9.21 -10.64
CA SER A 74 -13.96 -8.43 -9.98
C SER A 74 -14.87 -9.27 -9.08
N ASN A 75 -15.05 -10.55 -9.41
CA ASN A 75 -15.84 -11.50 -8.61
C ASN A 75 -15.00 -12.28 -7.58
N SER A 76 -13.68 -12.09 -7.55
CA SER A 76 -12.80 -12.80 -6.62
C SER A 76 -12.92 -12.21 -5.21
N GLN A 77 -13.36 -13.04 -4.27
CA GLN A 77 -13.48 -12.64 -2.86
C GLN A 77 -12.14 -12.14 -2.31
N GLY A 78 -12.17 -10.98 -1.65
CA GLY A 78 -11.00 -10.37 -0.99
C GLY A 78 -9.96 -9.78 -1.94
N LEU A 79 -10.15 -9.82 -3.26
CA LEU A 79 -9.24 -9.14 -4.17
C LEU A 79 -9.38 -7.62 -4.07
N LEU A 80 -10.62 -7.12 -4.03
CA LEU A 80 -10.89 -5.69 -3.93
C LEU A 80 -10.20 -5.06 -2.71
N SER A 81 -10.30 -5.68 -1.53
CA SER A 81 -9.66 -5.16 -0.32
C SER A 81 -8.14 -5.08 -0.45
N LYS A 82 -7.50 -6.04 -1.14
CA LYS A 82 -6.06 -5.99 -1.43
C LYS A 82 -5.69 -4.90 -2.43
N VAL A 83 -6.53 -4.69 -3.44
CA VAL A 83 -6.31 -3.67 -4.45
C VAL A 83 -6.44 -2.27 -3.85
N VAL A 84 -7.39 -2.06 -2.95
CA VAL A 84 -7.66 -0.77 -2.29
C VAL A 84 -6.69 -0.49 -1.13
N ALA A 85 -6.10 -1.52 -0.51
CA ALA A 85 -5.24 -1.38 0.66
C ALA A 85 -4.12 -0.31 0.56
N PRO A 86 -3.40 -0.14 -0.57
CA PRO A 86 -2.40 0.93 -0.70
C PRO A 86 -2.98 2.35 -0.52
N LEU A 87 -4.25 2.55 -0.88
CA LEU A 87 -4.96 3.82 -0.72
C LEU A 87 -5.42 3.99 0.74
N SER A 88 -6.09 3.00 1.31
CA SER A 88 -6.60 3.05 2.68
C SER A 88 -5.49 3.15 3.73
N SER A 89 -4.32 2.56 3.46
CA SER A 89 -3.14 2.65 4.33
C SER A 89 -2.29 3.89 4.10
N ASN A 90 -2.69 4.76 3.17
CA ASN A 90 -1.98 5.99 2.84
C ASN A 90 -0.51 5.75 2.42
N LEU A 91 -0.24 4.69 1.66
CA LEU A 91 1.10 4.10 1.47
C LEU A 91 2.19 5.07 1.00
N VAL A 92 1.85 6.10 0.21
CA VAL A 92 2.81 7.03 -0.41
C VAL A 92 3.41 8.04 0.57
N HIS A 93 2.69 8.42 1.62
CA HIS A 93 3.08 9.54 2.48
C HIS A 93 4.02 9.20 3.66
N PRO A 94 3.99 7.99 4.28
CA PRO A 94 4.83 7.66 5.42
C PRO A 94 6.34 7.74 5.17
N ILE A 95 6.80 7.50 3.94
CA ILE A 95 8.21 7.54 3.54
C ILE A 95 8.40 8.53 2.38
N ASP A 96 7.91 9.75 2.59
CA ASP A 96 8.09 10.91 1.70
C ASP A 96 8.07 10.58 0.19
N HIS A 97 6.95 10.03 -0.26
CA HIS A 97 6.69 9.79 -1.68
C HIS A 97 7.72 8.85 -2.35
N ASP A 98 8.23 7.86 -1.62
CA ASP A 98 9.18 6.91 -2.19
C ASP A 98 8.67 6.29 -3.50
N ALA A 99 9.59 6.05 -4.44
CA ALA A 99 9.25 5.65 -5.79
C ALA A 99 8.49 4.31 -5.86
N THR A 100 8.77 3.38 -4.93
CA THR A 100 8.13 2.05 -4.93
C THR A 100 6.69 2.17 -4.44
N SER A 101 6.46 2.88 -3.34
CA SER A 101 5.11 3.14 -2.82
C SER A 101 4.27 3.94 -3.82
N THR A 102 4.86 4.93 -4.48
CA THR A 102 4.22 5.71 -5.55
C THR A 102 3.83 4.82 -6.73
N SER A 103 4.72 3.93 -7.16
CA SER A 103 4.45 2.94 -8.22
C SER A 103 3.30 1.98 -7.84
N ILE A 104 3.31 1.45 -6.61
CA ILE A 104 2.26 0.57 -6.10
C ILE A 104 0.90 1.27 -6.13
N VAL A 105 0.81 2.50 -5.62
CA VAL A 105 -0.45 3.27 -5.62
C VAL A 105 -0.91 3.58 -7.04
N ALA A 106 -0.02 3.97 -7.95
CA ALA A 106 -0.37 4.21 -9.35
C ALA A 106 -1.00 2.96 -9.98
N LYS A 107 -0.37 1.79 -9.81
CA LYS A 107 -0.88 0.52 -10.38
C LYS A 107 -2.16 0.06 -9.69
N SER A 108 -2.30 0.27 -8.38
CA SER A 108 -3.55 0.03 -7.65
C SER A 108 -4.71 0.83 -8.27
N LEU A 109 -4.51 2.14 -8.50
CA LEU A 109 -5.51 3.01 -9.14
C LEU A 109 -5.85 2.55 -10.57
N GLN A 110 -4.85 2.11 -11.34
CA GLN A 110 -5.07 1.56 -12.68
C GLN A 110 -5.93 0.28 -12.65
N VAL A 111 -5.60 -0.66 -11.74
CA VAL A 111 -6.39 -1.88 -11.54
C VAL A 111 -7.83 -1.53 -11.13
N LEU A 112 -8.03 -0.63 -10.16
CA LEU A 112 -9.37 -0.19 -9.77
C LEU A 112 -10.15 0.39 -10.94
N SER A 113 -9.51 1.25 -11.75
CA SER A 113 -10.16 1.87 -12.89
C SER A 113 -10.65 0.85 -13.92
N LEU A 114 -9.91 -0.24 -14.12
CA LEU A 114 -10.30 -1.35 -14.99
C LEU A 114 -11.42 -2.20 -14.39
N LEU A 115 -11.32 -2.56 -13.11
CA LEU A 115 -12.33 -3.37 -12.41
C LEU A 115 -13.70 -2.65 -12.37
N MET A 116 -13.70 -1.35 -12.06
CA MET A 116 -14.92 -0.52 -12.04
C MET A 116 -15.53 -0.30 -13.43
N ALA A 117 -14.73 -0.39 -14.49
CA ALA A 117 -15.21 -0.32 -15.87
C ALA A 117 -15.87 -1.63 -16.36
N SER A 118 -15.94 -2.67 -15.52
CA SER A 118 -16.65 -3.91 -15.87
C SER A 118 -18.14 -3.65 -16.16
N PRO A 119 -18.71 -4.26 -17.20
CA PRO A 119 -20.10 -4.04 -17.57
C PRO A 119 -21.12 -4.38 -16.47
N ALA A 120 -22.21 -3.61 -16.45
CA ALA A 120 -23.43 -3.87 -15.67
C ALA A 120 -23.24 -3.86 -14.14
N GLU A 121 -23.77 -4.87 -13.46
CA GLU A 121 -23.95 -4.88 -12.00
C GLU A 121 -22.63 -5.03 -11.24
N THR A 122 -21.65 -5.75 -11.79
CA THR A 122 -20.36 -5.97 -11.12
C THR A 122 -19.58 -4.66 -10.95
N GLY A 123 -19.49 -3.83 -11.99
CA GLY A 123 -18.80 -2.53 -11.89
C GLY A 123 -19.47 -1.60 -10.89
N ALA A 124 -20.79 -1.46 -10.97
CA ALA A 124 -21.57 -0.64 -10.03
C ALA A 124 -21.46 -1.12 -8.57
N GLN A 125 -21.49 -2.44 -8.34
CA GLN A 125 -21.31 -3.02 -7.01
C GLN A 125 -19.90 -2.73 -6.46
N LEU A 126 -18.87 -2.79 -7.29
CA LEU A 126 -17.51 -2.42 -6.88
C LEU A 126 -17.41 -0.93 -6.55
N CYS A 127 -17.98 -0.05 -7.40
CA CYS A 127 -18.05 1.38 -7.12
C CYS A 127 -18.73 1.66 -5.77
N SER A 128 -19.85 1.00 -5.50
CA SER A 128 -20.56 1.12 -4.21
C SER A 128 -19.70 0.66 -3.03
N GLN A 129 -18.98 -0.47 -3.15
CA GLN A 129 -18.08 -0.95 -2.11
C GLN A 129 -16.95 0.03 -1.82
N ILE A 130 -16.32 0.59 -2.86
CA ILE A 130 -15.20 1.55 -2.72
C ILE A 130 -15.71 2.88 -2.16
N SER A 131 -16.86 3.38 -2.61
CA SER A 131 -17.47 4.60 -2.09
C SER A 131 -17.81 4.51 -0.59
N ASN A 132 -18.05 3.30 -0.08
CA ASN A 132 -18.27 3.06 1.34
C ASN A 132 -16.98 2.84 2.15
N ASP A 133 -15.82 2.66 1.50
CA ASP A 133 -14.50 2.60 2.15
C ASP A 133 -13.97 4.01 2.41
N LYS A 134 -14.32 4.55 3.59
CA LYS A 134 -13.91 5.91 4.01
C LYS A 134 -12.41 6.12 3.99
N GLU A 135 -11.63 5.10 4.36
CA GLU A 135 -10.16 5.22 4.40
C GLU A 135 -9.59 5.32 2.99
N ALA A 136 -10.13 4.55 2.05
CA ALA A 136 -9.76 4.65 0.64
C ALA A 136 -10.08 6.02 0.06
N ILE A 137 -11.29 6.54 0.30
CA ILE A 137 -11.71 7.87 -0.15
C ILE A 137 -10.80 8.96 0.43
N GLN A 138 -10.57 8.94 1.75
CA GLN A 138 -9.66 9.90 2.38
C GLN A 138 -8.22 9.77 1.87
N GLY A 139 -7.73 8.56 1.62
CA GLY A 139 -6.42 8.33 1.02
C GLY A 139 -6.30 8.98 -0.37
N MET A 140 -7.33 8.83 -1.21
CA MET A 140 -7.40 9.48 -2.51
C MET A 140 -7.48 11.01 -2.43
N GLU A 141 -8.26 11.57 -1.50
CA GLU A 141 -8.33 13.01 -1.25
C GLU A 141 -6.98 13.58 -0.77
N ARG A 142 -6.27 12.85 0.09
CA ARG A 142 -4.90 13.21 0.53
C ARG A 142 -3.94 13.25 -0.66
N ILE A 143 -3.99 12.27 -1.56
CA ILE A 143 -3.18 12.26 -2.79
C ILE A 143 -3.46 13.50 -3.64
N LEU A 144 -4.73 13.86 -3.85
CA LEU A 144 -5.10 15.02 -4.69
C LEU A 144 -4.66 16.37 -4.11
N SER A 145 -4.69 16.49 -2.78
CA SER A 145 -4.31 17.70 -2.03
C SER A 145 -2.80 17.81 -1.77
N CYS A 146 -2.05 16.72 -1.91
CA CYS A 146 -0.62 16.69 -1.72
C CYS A 146 0.13 17.23 -2.97
N ARG A 147 1.01 18.22 -2.78
CA ARG A 147 1.87 18.76 -3.85
C ARG A 147 3.09 17.87 -4.16
N GLY A 148 3.43 16.94 -3.27
CA GLY A 148 4.53 15.99 -3.46
C GLY A 148 4.14 14.78 -4.32
N CYS A 149 2.85 14.47 -4.43
CA CYS A 149 2.37 13.42 -5.31
C CYS A 149 2.58 13.79 -6.79
N SER A 150 3.15 12.87 -7.56
CA SER A 150 3.31 13.05 -9.00
C SER A 150 1.99 13.32 -9.71
N GLU A 151 2.05 14.09 -10.81
CA GLU A 151 0.86 14.46 -11.57
C GLU A 151 0.12 13.23 -12.13
N ASP A 152 0.85 12.22 -12.60
CA ASP A 152 0.26 10.97 -13.11
C ASP A 152 -0.59 10.27 -12.05
N VAL A 153 -0.10 10.19 -10.82
CA VAL A 153 -0.85 9.60 -9.70
C VAL A 153 -2.10 10.43 -9.40
N ARG A 154 -1.99 11.76 -9.38
CA ARG A 154 -3.14 12.65 -9.16
C ARG A 154 -4.20 12.52 -10.26
N ILE A 155 -3.79 12.41 -11.53
CA ILE A 155 -4.68 12.17 -12.68
C ILE A 155 -5.40 10.82 -12.53
N LEU A 156 -4.67 9.75 -12.20
CA LEU A 156 -5.26 8.43 -11.96
C LEU A 156 -6.24 8.45 -10.79
N THR A 157 -5.91 9.13 -9.70
CA THR A 157 -6.81 9.30 -8.55
C THR A 157 -8.08 10.05 -8.93
N ASN A 158 -7.96 11.14 -9.67
CA ASN A 158 -9.11 11.91 -10.16
C ASN A 158 -10.00 11.04 -11.07
N LYS A 159 -9.40 10.25 -11.96
CA LYS A 159 -10.12 9.30 -12.82
C LYS A 159 -10.95 8.31 -11.99
N VAL A 160 -10.35 7.70 -10.97
CA VAL A 160 -11.04 6.75 -10.09
C VAL A 160 -12.19 7.43 -9.33
N LEU A 161 -11.95 8.59 -8.71
CA LEU A 161 -13.00 9.34 -8.02
C LEU A 161 -14.14 9.78 -8.94
N THR A 162 -13.82 10.15 -10.19
CA THR A 162 -14.83 10.47 -11.21
C THR A 162 -15.66 9.23 -11.56
N GLN A 163 -15.03 8.07 -11.74
CA GLN A 163 -15.76 6.80 -11.98
C GLN A 163 -16.69 6.44 -10.82
N LEU A 164 -16.26 6.67 -9.57
CA LEU A 164 -17.11 6.48 -8.39
C LEU A 164 -18.31 7.43 -8.38
N GLY A 165 -18.12 8.70 -8.78
CA GLY A 165 -19.19 9.69 -8.89
C GLY A 165 -20.22 9.35 -9.98
N MET A 166 -19.77 8.85 -11.13
CA MET A 166 -20.67 8.41 -12.21
C MET A 166 -21.39 7.10 -11.87
N GLY A 167 -20.76 6.18 -11.13
CA GLY A 167 -21.43 4.92 -10.73
C GLY A 167 -22.65 5.09 -9.81
N ILE A 168 -22.87 6.29 -9.27
CA ILE A 168 -23.99 6.62 -8.37
C ILE A 168 -25.24 7.06 -9.16
N ASP A 169 -25.11 7.49 -10.42
CA ASP A 169 -26.23 8.01 -11.22
C ASP A 169 -27.02 6.94 -12.00
N GLU A 170 -26.39 5.80 -12.31
CA GLU A 170 -27.03 4.71 -13.07
C GLU A 170 -28.14 3.99 -12.28
N GLU A 171 -28.01 3.93 -10.95
CA GLU A 171 -29.04 3.41 -10.03
C GLU A 171 -30.27 4.32 -10.03
N SER A 172 -30.07 5.65 -10.04
CA SER A 172 -31.15 6.64 -10.12
C SER A 172 -31.86 6.62 -11.49
N LEU A 173 -31.14 6.29 -12.57
CA LEU A 173 -31.72 6.09 -13.90
C LEU A 173 -32.51 4.78 -14.01
N ARG A 174 -32.10 3.71 -13.32
CA ARG A 174 -32.82 2.42 -13.28
C ARG A 174 -34.16 2.52 -12.55
N VAL A 175 -34.20 3.14 -11.37
CA VAL A 175 -35.43 3.30 -10.58
C VAL A 175 -36.47 4.11 -11.36
N ASN A 176 -36.05 5.17 -12.05
CA ASN A 176 -36.95 5.98 -12.86
C ASN A 176 -37.50 5.24 -14.09
N LYS A 177 -36.70 4.40 -14.77
CA LYS A 177 -37.16 3.59 -15.91
C LYS A 177 -38.16 2.51 -15.51
N VAL A 178 -37.95 1.85 -14.36
CA VAL A 178 -38.88 0.84 -13.84
C VAL A 178 -40.21 1.49 -13.45
N LEU A 179 -40.17 2.62 -12.74
CA LEU A 179 -41.37 3.35 -12.35
C LEU A 179 -42.15 3.89 -13.55
N LEU A 180 -41.47 4.44 -14.57
CA LEU A 180 -42.10 4.89 -15.82
C LEU A 180 -42.74 3.74 -16.61
N GLY A 181 -42.09 2.57 -16.64
CA GLY A 181 -42.63 1.36 -17.28
C GLY A 181 -43.89 0.82 -16.59
N ASP A 182 -43.95 0.91 -15.26
CA ASP A 182 -45.10 0.46 -14.47
C ASP A 182 -46.28 1.43 -14.54
N ILE A 183 -46.02 2.73 -14.66
CA ILE A 183 -47.05 3.76 -14.85
C ILE A 183 -47.70 3.63 -16.25
N LEU A 184 -46.88 3.46 -17.30
CA LEU A 184 -47.38 3.32 -18.68
C LEU A 184 -48.14 2.02 -18.94
N ARG A 185 -47.97 0.98 -18.11
CA ARG A 185 -48.70 -0.29 -18.22
C ARG A 185 -50.06 -0.26 -17.51
N ARG A 186 -50.28 0.71 -16.61
CA ARG A 186 -51.50 0.82 -15.78
C ARG A 186 -52.47 1.92 -16.23
N GLY A 187 -52.12 2.71 -17.25
CA GLY A 187 -53.00 3.68 -17.91
C GLY A 187 -53.49 3.16 -19.25
#